data_AF-A0A9E0XKD9-F1
#
_entry.id   AF-A0A9E0XKD9-F1
#
_cell.length_a   1.000
_cell.length_b   1.000
_cell.length_c   1.000
_cell.angle_alpha   90.00
_cell.angle_beta   90.00
_cell.angle_gamma   90.00
#
_symmetry.space_group_name_H-M   'P 1'
#
loop_
_entity.id
_entity.type
_entity.pdbx_description
1 polymer ?
#
loop_
_entity_poly.entity_id
_entity_poly.type
_entity_poly.pdbx_seq_one_letter_code
_entity_poly.pdbx_strand_id
1 'polypeptide(L)' 'MARELRLVWDNPRPNPHPRNDLRMLRLLADTLAGSIRSGHVEGAKRIASIHHLSPLALGVVATRMFRSGISEDQILLVV' A
#
# COMPACT_ATOMS: atom_id res chain seq x y z
N MET A 1 0.59 -4.14 23.99
CA MET A 1 0.35 -3.93 22.54
C MET A 1 -0.56 -5.05 22.03
N ALA A 2 -1.44 -4.76 21.05
CA ALA A 2 -2.38 -5.69 20.37
C ALA A 2 -3.84 -5.78 20.88
N ARG A 3 -4.47 -4.66 21.25
CA ARG A 3 -5.96 -4.56 21.32
C ARG A 3 -6.57 -3.80 20.14
N GLU A 4 -5.82 -2.92 19.48
CA GLU A 4 -6.33 -2.08 18.39
C GLU A 4 -6.43 -2.81 17.03
N LEU A 5 -5.77 -3.96 16.88
CA LEU A 5 -5.89 -4.79 15.67
C LEU A 5 -7.20 -5.59 15.59
N ARG A 6 -7.97 -5.66 16.68
CA ARG A 6 -9.22 -6.44 16.72
C ARG A 6 -10.45 -5.67 16.21
N LEU A 7 -10.43 -4.35 16.30
CA LEU A 7 -11.56 -3.50 15.86
C LEU A 7 -11.72 -3.45 14.34
N VAL A 8 -10.72 -3.88 13.57
CA VAL A 8 -10.79 -3.87 12.09
C VAL A 8 -11.49 -5.11 11.53
N TRP A 9 -11.70 -6.16 12.35
CA TRP A 9 -12.38 -7.38 11.92
C TRP A 9 -13.91 -7.27 11.98
N ASP A 10 -14.45 -6.36 12.79
CA ASP A 10 -15.90 -6.26 13.10
C ASP A 10 -16.69 -5.28 12.21
N ASN A 11 -16.17 -4.90 11.03
CA ASN A 11 -16.94 -4.06 10.10
C ASN A 11 -17.42 -4.87 8.87
N PRO A 12 -18.60 -5.53 8.96
CA PRO A 12 -19.18 -6.28 7.87
C PRO A 12 -19.92 -5.31 6.93
N ARG A 13 -19.16 -4.58 6.12
CA ARG A 13 -19.70 -4.09 4.85
C ARG A 13 -18.99 -4.83 3.73
N PRO A 14 -19.63 -5.85 3.13
CA PRO A 14 -19.03 -6.60 2.04
C PRO A 14 -19.05 -5.72 0.80
N ASN A 15 -17.94 -5.05 0.52
CA ASN A 15 -17.69 -4.59 -0.85
C ASN A 15 -17.35 -5.85 -1.69
N PRO A 16 -18.01 -6.11 -2.82
CA PRO A 16 -18.15 -7.46 -3.34
C PRO A 16 -16.91 -8.12 -3.97
N HIS A 17 -15.70 -7.54 -3.90
CA HIS A 17 -14.53 -8.16 -4.51
C HIS A 17 -13.21 -8.08 -3.71
N PRO A 18 -13.07 -8.82 -2.61
CA PRO A 18 -11.80 -8.96 -1.87
C PRO A 18 -10.64 -9.49 -2.74
N ARG A 19 -10.91 -10.18 -3.85
CA ARG A 19 -9.89 -10.62 -4.82
C ARG A 19 -9.39 -9.51 -5.74
N ASN A 20 -10.22 -8.51 -6.06
CA ASN A 20 -9.81 -7.39 -6.91
C ASN A 20 -9.01 -6.36 -6.13
N ASP A 21 -9.33 -6.16 -4.84
CA ASP A 21 -8.59 -5.23 -3.98
C ASP A 21 -7.15 -5.67 -3.78
N LEU A 22 -6.88 -6.96 -3.53
CA LEU A 22 -5.51 -7.46 -3.39
C LEU A 22 -4.69 -7.38 -4.69
N ARG A 23 -5.34 -7.53 -5.85
CA ARG A 23 -4.69 -7.35 -7.16
C ARG A 23 -4.37 -5.88 -7.40
N MET A 24 -5.29 -4.99 -7.07
CA MET A 24 -5.10 -3.54 -7.18
C MET A 24 -3.96 -3.07 -6.26
N LEU A 25 -3.92 -3.51 -5.01
CA LEU A 25 -2.84 -3.19 -4.08
C LEU A 25 -1.49 -3.74 -4.53
N ARG A 26 -1.48 -4.91 -5.18
CA ARG A 26 -0.26 -5.46 -5.78
C ARG A 26 0.23 -4.60 -6.95
N LEU A 27 -0.66 -4.28 -7.89
CA LEU A 27 -0.34 -3.43 -9.04
C LEU A 27 0.18 -2.06 -8.59
N LEU A 28 -0.45 -1.49 -7.56
CA LEU A 28 -0.04 -0.23 -6.96
C LEU A 28 1.36 -0.33 -6.35
N ALA A 29 1.63 -1.37 -5.54
CA ALA A 29 2.96 -1.60 -4.99
C ALA A 29 4.03 -1.76 -6.07
N ASP A 30 3.74 -2.50 -7.14
CA ASP A 30 4.65 -2.71 -8.27
C ASP A 30 4.92 -1.39 -9.02
N THR A 31 3.88 -0.57 -9.20
CA THR A 31 3.96 0.76 -9.85
C THR A 31 4.79 1.74 -9.02
N LEU A 32 4.55 1.80 -7.71
CA LEU A 32 5.31 2.64 -6.79
C LEU A 32 6.77 2.19 -6.70
N ALA A 33 7.02 0.88 -6.56
CA ALA A 33 8.38 0.33 -6.56
C ALA A 33 9.11 0.57 -7.89
N GLY A 34 8.42 0.45 -9.02
CA GLY A 34 8.96 0.81 -10.33
C GLY A 34 9.35 2.29 -10.41
N SER A 35 8.46 3.18 -9.97
CA SER A 35 8.68 4.63 -9.99
C SER A 35 9.87 5.04 -9.10
N ILE A 36 9.98 4.47 -7.90
CA ILE A 36 11.11 4.73 -6.99
C ILE A 36 12.43 4.24 -7.60
N ARG A 37 12.46 3.03 -8.18
CA ARG A 37 13.68 2.49 -8.82
C ARG A 37 14.13 3.33 -10.01
N SER A 38 13.21 3.94 -10.73
CA SER A 38 13.50 4.89 -11.81
C SER A 38 13.88 6.29 -11.32
N GLY A 39 13.93 6.54 -10.01
CA GLY A 39 14.24 7.85 -9.43
C GLY A 39 13.06 8.83 -9.39
N HIS A 40 11.86 8.41 -9.80
CA HIS A 40 10.65 9.24 -9.86
C HIS A 40 9.86 9.23 -8.53
N VAL A 41 10.51 9.61 -7.43
CA VAL A 41 9.91 9.57 -6.08
C VAL A 41 8.70 10.50 -5.96
N GLU A 42 8.74 11.69 -6.57
CA GLU A 42 7.58 12.61 -6.58
C GLU A 42 6.40 12.07 -7.40
N GLY A 43 6.67 11.30 -8.46
CA GLY A 43 5.63 10.58 -9.20
C GLY A 43 4.98 9.51 -8.32
N ALA A 44 5.78 8.77 -7.56
CA ALA A 44 5.28 7.75 -6.64
C ALA A 44 4.39 8.36 -5.53
N LYS A 45 4.80 9.49 -4.92
CA LYS A 45 3.98 10.22 -3.93
C LYS A 45 2.63 10.65 -4.50
N ARG A 46 2.60 11.18 -5.72
CA ARG A 46 1.35 11.58 -6.38
C ARG A 46 0.43 10.40 -6.65
N ILE A 47 0.99 9.26 -7.06
CA ILE A 47 0.20 8.04 -7.27
C ILE A 47 -0.38 7.57 -5.94
N ALA A 48 0.44 7.50 -4.88
CA ALA A 48 -0.02 7.09 -3.55
C ALA A 48 -1.12 8.02 -2.99
N SER A 49 -1.01 9.33 -3.20
CA SER A 49 -2.00 10.31 -2.70
C SER A 49 -3.35 10.23 -3.41
N ILE A 50 -3.39 9.86 -4.69
CA ILE A 50 -4.63 9.69 -5.46
C ILE A 50 -5.43 8.47 -4.97
N HIS A 51 -4.75 7.44 -4.48
CA HIS A 51 -5.38 6.16 -4.18
C HIS A 51 -6.12 6.09 -2.83
N HIS A 52 -6.13 7.17 -2.02
CA HIS A 52 -6.83 7.27 -0.72
C HIS A 52 -6.90 5.94 0.04
N LEU A 53 -5.74 5.34 0.28
CA LEU A 53 -5.64 3.99 0.85
C LEU A 53 -5.97 3.99 2.35
N SER A 54 -6.66 2.94 2.81
CA SER A 54 -6.81 2.70 4.24
C SER A 54 -5.46 2.33 4.89
N PRO A 55 -5.29 2.49 6.21
CA PRO A 55 -4.05 2.10 6.90
C PRO A 55 -3.64 0.64 6.66
N LEU A 56 -4.61 -0.27 6.58
CA LEU A 56 -4.36 -1.67 6.22
C LEU A 56 -3.83 -1.81 4.79
N ALA A 57 -4.44 -1.11 3.84
CA ALA A 57 -4.04 -1.15 2.44
C ALA A 57 -2.63 -0.57 2.24
N LEU A 58 -2.29 0.52 2.94
CA LEU A 58 -0.94 1.09 2.99
C LEU A 58 0.07 0.06 3.53
N GLY A 59 -0.25 -0.63 4.62
CA GLY A 59 0.59 -1.69 5.18
C GLY A 59 0.87 -2.84 4.19
N VAL A 60 -0.15 -3.26 3.43
CA VAL A 60 0.00 -4.29 2.38
C VAL A 60 0.90 -3.78 1.24
N VAL A 61 0.72 -2.53 0.80
CA VAL A 61 1.52 -1.91 -0.27
C VAL A 61 2.98 -1.76 0.17
N ALA A 62 3.22 -1.19 1.35
CA ALA A 62 4.55 -1.02 1.95
C ALA A 62 5.29 -2.36 2.09
N THR A 63 4.61 -3.39 2.62
CA THR A 63 5.21 -4.74 2.76
C THR A 63 5.63 -5.32 1.42
N ARG A 64 4.84 -5.10 0.36
CA ARG A 64 5.17 -5.57 -0.99
C ARG A 64 6.32 -4.80 -1.62
N MET A 65 6.36 -3.48 -1.43
CA MET A 65 7.48 -2.65 -1.89
C MET A 65 8.78 -3.07 -1.22
N PHE A 66 8.75 -3.32 0.10
CA PHE A 66 9.89 -3.81 0.86
C PHE A 66 10.40 -5.16 0.32
N ARG A 67 9.48 -6.13 0.10
CA ARG A 67 9.81 -7.43 -0.52
C ARG A 67 10.37 -7.31 -1.94
N SER A 68 10.13 -6.19 -2.62
CA SER A 68 10.63 -5.91 -3.97
C SER A 68 11.98 -5.20 -3.97
N GLY A 69 12.59 -5.01 -2.79
CA GLY A 69 13.91 -4.41 -2.61
C GLY A 69 13.92 -2.89 -2.44
N ILE A 70 12.76 -2.27 -2.19
CA ILE A 70 12.68 -0.84 -1.85
C ILE A 70 13.05 -0.67 -0.37
N SER A 71 13.93 0.28 -0.06
CA SER A 71 14.34 0.52 1.33
C SER A 71 13.20 1.12 2.16
N GLU A 72 13.26 0.92 3.47
CA GLU A 72 12.27 1.47 4.40
C GLU A 72 12.18 3.01 4.29
N ASP A 73 13.33 3.69 4.18
CA ASP A 73 13.39 5.15 3.97
C ASP A 73 12.64 5.58 2.69
N GLN A 74 12.80 4.82 1.59
CA GLN A 74 12.12 5.10 0.33
C GLN A 74 10.60 4.86 0.41
N ILE A 75 10.17 3.88 1.21
CA ILE A 75 8.75 3.60 1.45
C ILE A 75 8.13 4.73 2.27
N LEU A 76 8.78 5.15 3.36
CA LEU A 76 8.31 6.24 4.22
C LEU A 76 8.24 7.59 3.49
N LEU A 77 9.02 7.77 2.43
CA LEU A 77 8.93 8.95 1.57
C LEU A 77 7.66 8.98 0.70
N VAL A 78 7.01 7.84 0.47
CA VAL A 78 5.89 7.72 -0.49
C VAL A 78 4.55 7.44 0.18
N VAL A 79 4.57 6.71 1.29
CA VAL A 79 3.39 6.11 1.96
C VAL A 79 3.01 6.91 3.21
#